data_AF-A0A7C3LUY7-F1
#
_entry.id   AF-A0A7C3LUY7-F1
#
_cell.length_a   1.000
_cell.length_b   1.000
_cell.length_c   1.000
_cell.angle_alpha   90.00
_cell.angle_beta   90.00
_cell.angle_gamma   90.00
#
_symmetry.space_group_name_H-M   'P 1'
#
loop_
_entity.id
_entity.type
_entity.pdbx_description
1 polymer ?
#
loop_
_entity_poly.entity_id
_entity_poly.type
_entity_poly.pdbx_seq_one_letter_code
_entity_poly.pdbx_strand_id
1 'polypeptide(L)'
;MKQAIIVRQDLKMSKGKTAVQVAHAAVSSYIETYKVKKEWAEKWIEEGQKKIVLKVNSLDELMEIKNKVEKEGIPNSLIIDA
;
A
#
# COMPACT_ATOMS: atom_id res chain seq x y z
N MET A 1 9.34 -10.47 -5.04
CA MET A 1 8.92 -9.10 -4.68
C MET A 1 7.44 -9.11 -4.30
N LYS A 2 7.00 -8.14 -3.49
CA LYS A 2 5.62 -8.07 -3.00
C LYS A 2 5.22 -6.64 -2.70
N GLN A 3 3.93 -6.37 -2.77
CA GLN A 3 3.30 -5.14 -2.31
C GLN A 3 2.53 -5.44 -1.01
N ALA A 4 2.81 -4.68 0.05
CA ALA A 4 2.04 -4.76 1.29
C ALA A 4 1.04 -3.59 1.33
N ILE A 5 -0.23 -3.89 1.60
CA ILE A 5 -1.31 -2.90 1.65
C ILE A 5 -1.88 -2.93 3.07
N ILE A 6 -1.73 -1.83 3.80
CA ILE A 6 -2.11 -1.74 5.21
C ILE A 6 -3.47 -1.05 5.31
N VAL A 7 -4.45 -1.73 5.93
CA VAL A 7 -5.82 -1.25 6.04
C VAL A 7 -6.18 -0.99 7.50
N ARG A 8 -6.74 0.18 7.77
CA ARG A 8 -7.32 0.53 9.07
C ARG A 8 -8.61 -0.22 9.34
N GLN A 9 -8.65 -1.00 10.43
CA GLN A 9 -9.84 -1.74 10.84
C GLN A 9 -10.83 -0.91 11.64
N ASP A 10 -10.34 0.13 12.32
CA ASP A 10 -11.14 1.01 13.18
C ASP A 10 -12.18 1.83 12.41
N LEU A 11 -11.97 2.03 11.10
CA LEU A 11 -12.92 2.68 10.20
C LEU A 11 -14.18 1.85 9.89
N LYS A 12 -14.24 0.56 10.31
CA LYS A 12 -15.39 -0.34 10.11
C LYS A 12 -15.94 -0.34 8.67
N MET A 13 -15.05 -0.26 7.69
CA MET A 13 -15.42 -0.22 6.28
C MET A 13 -16.14 -1.49 5.84
N SER A 14 -17.12 -1.35 4.94
CA SER A 14 -17.73 -2.49 4.27
C SER A 14 -16.69 -3.26 3.45
N LYS A 15 -16.98 -4.53 3.12
CA LYS A 15 -16.08 -5.36 2.28
C LYS A 15 -15.79 -4.70 0.93
N GLY A 16 -16.82 -4.15 0.28
CA GLY A 16 -16.68 -3.46 -1.01
C GLY A 16 -15.84 -2.19 -0.88
N LYS A 17 -16.07 -1.38 0.16
CA LYS A 17 -15.29 -0.17 0.39
C LYS A 17 -13.83 -0.49 0.68
N THR A 18 -13.57 -1.52 1.47
CA THR A 18 -12.21 -2.02 1.73
C THR A 18 -11.52 -2.47 0.43
N ALA A 19 -12.22 -3.21 -0.43
CA ALA A 19 -11.68 -3.66 -1.71
C ALA A 19 -11.28 -2.49 -2.62
N VAL A 20 -12.12 -1.44 -2.69
CA VAL A 20 -11.82 -0.22 -3.46
C VAL A 20 -10.60 0.51 -2.89
N GLN A 21 -10.50 0.67 -1.57
CA GLN A 21 -9.35 1.33 -0.96
C GLN A 21 -8.05 0.54 -1.16
N VAL A 22 -8.11 -0.79 -1.07
CA VAL A 22 -6.98 -1.67 -1.40
C VAL A 22 -6.57 -1.52 -2.87
N ALA A 23 -7.53 -1.42 -3.79
CA ALA A 23 -7.25 -1.21 -5.21
C ALA A 23 -6.59 0.15 -5.47
N HIS A 24 -7.08 1.22 -4.85
CA HIS A 24 -6.45 2.55 -4.91
C HIS A 24 -5.01 2.50 -4.41
N ALA A 25 -4.76 1.88 -3.25
CA ALA A 25 -3.42 1.74 -2.68
C ALA A 25 -2.49 0.95 -3.60
N ALA A 26 -2.99 -0.13 -4.21
CA ALA A 26 -2.22 -0.97 -5.12
C ALA A 26 -1.74 -0.18 -6.36
N VAL A 27 -2.64 0.59 -6.98
CA VAL A 27 -2.32 1.36 -8.19
C VAL A 27 -1.41 2.55 -7.86
N SER A 28 -1.75 3.34 -6.85
CA SER A 28 -0.98 4.54 -6.50
C SER A 28 0.45 4.22 -6.09
N SER A 29 0.65 3.20 -5.24
CA SER A 29 2.01 2.79 -4.85
C SER A 29 2.78 2.11 -5.98
N TYR A 30 2.11 1.43 -6.93
CA TYR A 30 2.77 0.96 -8.15
C TYR A 30 3.26 2.12 -9.03
N ILE A 31 2.41 3.12 -9.28
CA ILE A 31 2.78 4.31 -10.07
C ILE A 31 3.96 5.02 -9.43
N GLU A 32 3.96 5.18 -8.11
CA GLU A 32 5.08 5.78 -7.38
C GLU A 32 6.34 4.94 -7.54
N THR A 33 6.25 3.63 -7.29
CA THR A 33 7.38 2.69 -7.47
C THR A 33 7.93 2.74 -8.90
N TYR A 34 7.07 2.80 -9.91
CA TYR A 34 7.49 2.86 -11.31
C TYR A 34 8.28 4.13 -11.63
N LYS A 35 7.95 5.26 -10.99
CA LYS A 35 8.67 6.54 -11.15
C LYS A 35 10.06 6.51 -10.49
N VAL A 36 10.16 5.98 -9.26
CA VAL A 36 11.39 6.10 -8.46
C VAL A 36 12.28 4.85 -8.43
N LYS A 37 11.72 3.68 -8.74
CA LYS A 37 12.35 2.36 -8.70
C LYS A 37 11.78 1.46 -9.82
N LYS A 38 11.89 1.90 -11.07
CA LYS A 38 11.30 1.24 -12.26
C LYS A 38 11.56 -0.27 -12.33
N GLU A 39 12.81 -0.70 -12.12
CA GLU A 39 13.17 -2.13 -12.11
C GLU A 39 12.41 -2.94 -11.05
N TRP A 40 12.08 -2.31 -9.91
CA TRP A 40 11.27 -2.97 -8.88
C TRP A 40 9.82 -3.14 -9.33
N ALA A 41 9.26 -2.13 -10.00
CA ALA A 41 7.90 -2.21 -10.52
C ALA A 41 7.79 -3.29 -11.60
N GLU A 42 8.73 -3.33 -12.56
CA GLU A 42 8.74 -4.31 -13.66
C GLU A 42 8.89 -5.74 -13.14
N LYS A 43 9.89 -6.00 -12.30
CA LYS A 43 10.10 -7.34 -11.72
C LYS A 43 8.90 -7.78 -10.87
N TRP A 44 8.20 -6.87 -10.20
CA TRP A 44 7.01 -7.22 -9.43
C TRP A 44 5.86 -7.67 -10.35
N ILE A 45 5.69 -7.01 -11.51
CA ILE A 45 4.72 -7.43 -12.53
C ILE A 45 5.10 -8.80 -13.11
N GLU A 46 6.36 -9.00 -13.48
CA GLU A 46 6.87 -10.28 -14.03
C GLU A 46 6.68 -11.44 -13.05
N GLU A 47 6.82 -11.19 -11.75
CA GLU A 47 6.61 -12.18 -10.69
C GLU A 47 5.12 -12.34 -10.29
N GLY A 48 4.18 -11.87 -11.11
CA GLY A 48 2.75 -12.07 -10.89
C GLY A 48 2.13 -11.12 -9.88
N GLN A 49 2.74 -9.95 -9.66
CA GLN A 49 2.16 -8.81 -8.94
C GLN A 49 1.59 -9.13 -7.55
N LYS A 50 2.33 -9.92 -6.75
CA LYS A 50 1.93 -10.41 -5.43
C LYS A 50 1.56 -9.27 -4.47
N LYS A 51 0.37 -9.36 -3.87
CA LYS A 51 -0.17 -8.40 -2.89
C LYS A 51 -0.47 -9.10 -1.56
N ILE A 52 -0.16 -8.44 -0.45
CA ILE A 52 -0.47 -8.90 0.90
C ILE A 52 -1.24 -7.78 1.59
N VAL A 53 -2.48 -8.06 1.98
CA VAL A 53 -3.32 -7.09 2.69
C VAL A 53 -3.22 -7.37 4.19
N LEU A 54 -2.80 -6.36 4.94
CA LEU A 54 -2.61 -6.40 6.39
C LEU A 54 -3.52 -5.37 7.05
N LYS A 55 -3.61 -5.46 8.38
CA LYS A 55 -4.55 -4.71 9.19
C LYS A 55 -3.81 -3.97 10.30
N VAL A 56 -4.29 -2.77 10.61
CA VAL A 56 -3.88 -1.95 11.77
C VAL A 56 -5.13 -1.41 12.47
N ASN A 57 -4.99 -1.07 13.74
CA ASN A 57 -6.11 -0.69 14.60
C ASN A 57 -6.26 0.83 14.75
N SER A 58 -5.35 1.64 14.21
CA SER A 58 -5.41 3.10 14.33
C SER A 58 -4.72 3.82 13.18
N LEU A 59 -4.93 5.14 13.11
CA LEU A 59 -4.15 6.02 12.23
C LEU A 59 -2.69 6.07 12.65
N ASP A 60 -2.42 6.10 13.96
CA ASP A 60 -1.06 6.21 14.47
C ASP A 60 -0.21 5.00 14.07
N GLU A 61 -0.74 3.78 14.20
CA GLU A 61 -0.06 2.55 13.74
C GLU A 61 0.24 2.62 12.23
N LEU A 62 -0.70 3.13 11.41
CA LEU A 62 -0.50 3.30 9.98
C LEU A 62 0.63 4.30 9.69
N MET A 63 0.64 5.43 10.40
CA MET A 63 1.63 6.49 10.22
C MET A 63 3.02 6.07 10.71
N GLU A 64 3.12 5.28 11.78
CA GLU A 64 4.37 4.68 12.22
C GLU A 64 4.98 3.78 11.15
N ILE A 65 4.16 2.91 10.54
CA ILE A 65 4.60 2.06 9.42
C ILE A 65 5.07 2.91 8.25
N LYS A 66 4.27 3.93 7.87
CA LYS A 66 4.62 4.86 6.78
C LYS A 66 5.97 5.53 7.02
N ASN A 67 6.17 6.10 8.21
CA ASN A 67 7.42 6.77 8.57
C ASN A 67 8.61 5.81 8.53
N LYS A 68 8.42 4.55 8.94
CA LYS A 68 9.47 3.53 8.88
C LYS A 68 9.86 3.19 7.43
N VAL A 69 8.88 2.94 6.56
CA VAL A 69 9.16 2.58 5.15
C VAL A 69 9.79 3.74 4.38
N GLU A 70 9.42 4.98 4.71
CA GLU A 70 10.05 6.18 4.14
C GLU A 70 11.52 6.31 4.53
N LYS A 71 11.85 6.08 5.81
CA LYS A 71 13.23 6.05 6.29
C LYS A 71 14.06 4.96 5.62
N GLU A 72 13.44 3.84 5.28
CA GLU A 72 14.07 2.73 4.55
C GLU A 72 14.12 2.95 3.02
N GLY A 73 13.56 4.06 2.53
CA GLY A 73 13.54 4.38 1.10
C GLY A 73 12.64 3.47 0.27
N ILE A 74 11.64 2.84 0.89
CA ILE A 74 10.67 1.97 0.24
C ILE A 74 9.53 2.84 -0.32
N PRO A 75 9.26 2.80 -1.65
CA PRO A 75 8.17 3.55 -2.25
C PRO A 75 6.82 3.17 -1.63
N ASN A 76 6.00 4.16 -1.31
CA ASN A 76 4.70 3.96 -0.67
C ASN A 76 3.70 5.04 -1.10
N SER A 77 2.43 4.83 -0.80
CA SER A 77 1.36 5.81 -1.03
C SER A 77 0.32 5.71 0.08
N LEU A 78 -0.07 6.85 0.63
CA LEU A 78 -1.16 6.96 1.59
C LEU A 78 -2.45 7.26 0.85
N ILE A 79 -3.48 6.45 1.07
CA ILE A 79 -4.80 6.67 0.49
C ILE A 79 -5.69 7.38 1.52
N ILE A 80 -6.29 8.48 1.07
CA ILE A 80 -7.25 9.27 1.82
C ILE A 80 -8.53 9.28 0.99
N ASP A 81 -9.63 8.90 1.63
CA ASP A 81 -10.95 8.90 1.05
C ASP A 81 -11.75 10.04 1.67
N ALA A 82 -12.45 10.82 0.84
CA ALA A 82 -13.21 12.01 1.24
C ALA A 82 -14.57 11.65 1.87
#